data_AF-A0A158AQ67-F1
#
_entry.id   AF-A0A158AQ67-F1
#
_cell.length_a   1.000
_cell.length_b   1.000
_cell.length_c   1.000
_cell.angle_alpha   90.00
_cell.angle_beta   90.00
_cell.angle_gamma   90.00
#
_symmetry.space_group_name_H-M   'P 1'
#
loop_
_entity.id
_entity.type
_entity.pdbx_description
1 polymer ?
#
loop_
_entity_poly.entity_id
_entity_poly.type
_entity_poly.pdbx_seq_one_letter_code
_entity_poly.pdbx_strand_id
1 'polypeptide(L)'
;MAYNKLNNPRAFPGNSNYGMSLRDYFAGQALAGDMADEKLSNDAPPAFLQERAQLYYRLADAMLKARAEEEALSGTTAMMGMSY
;
A
#
# COMPACT_ATOMS: atom_id res chain seq x y z
N MET A 1 -19.65 5.18 -2.40
CA MET A 1 -18.64 5.82 -3.27
C MET A 1 -17.58 4.77 -3.59
N ALA A 2 -17.42 4.39 -4.85
CA ALA A 2 -16.38 3.44 -5.26
C ALA A 2 -15.02 4.14 -5.25
N TYR A 3 -14.12 3.72 -4.37
CA TYR A 3 -12.74 4.22 -4.31
C TYR A 3 -12.06 3.85 -5.62
N ASN A 4 -11.75 4.86 -6.42
CA ASN A 4 -11.28 4.67 -7.78
C ASN A 4 -9.86 4.06 -7.72
N LYS A 5 -9.72 2.78 -8.08
CA LYS A 5 -8.44 2.04 -8.15
C LYS A 5 -7.46 2.61 -9.20
N LEU A 6 -7.84 3.67 -9.91
CA LEU A 6 -7.19 4.15 -11.13
C LEU A 6 -5.76 4.69 -10.95
N ASN A 7 -5.36 5.12 -9.75
CA ASN A 7 -4.02 5.69 -9.52
C ASN A 7 -3.05 4.75 -8.81
N ASN A 8 -3.39 3.48 -8.64
CA ASN A 8 -2.58 2.54 -7.87
C ASN A 8 -2.12 1.37 -8.75
N PRO A 9 -0.80 1.10 -8.84
CA PRO A 9 -0.30 -0.03 -9.63
C PRO A 9 -0.90 -1.35 -9.14
N ARG A 10 -0.95 -2.35 -10.01
CA ARG A 10 -1.46 -3.68 -9.65
C ARG A 10 -0.42 -4.43 -8.79
N ALA A 11 -0.88 -5.17 -7.79
CA ALA A 11 -0.02 -6.01 -6.95
C ALA A 11 0.46 -7.28 -7.66
N PHE A 12 -0.38 -7.87 -8.51
CA PHE A 12 -0.05 -9.10 -9.25
C PHE A 12 -0.21 -8.89 -10.76
N PRO A 13 0.74 -9.40 -11.58
CA PRO A 13 0.62 -9.39 -13.04
C PRO A 13 -0.41 -10.44 -13.47
N GLY A 14 -1.58 -10.00 -13.96
CA GLY A 14 -2.63 -10.90 -14.45
C GLY A 14 -3.68 -10.19 -15.30
N ASN A 15 -4.20 -10.92 -16.30
CA ASN A 15 -5.17 -10.45 -17.32
C ASN A 15 -6.63 -10.36 -16.82
N SER A 16 -6.85 -10.44 -15.51
CA SER A 16 -8.20 -10.35 -14.91
C SER A 16 -8.47 -8.94 -14.38
N ASN A 17 -9.67 -8.42 -14.64
CA ASN A 17 -10.15 -7.15 -14.08
C ASN A 17 -10.32 -7.17 -12.55
N TYR A 18 -10.06 -8.31 -11.90
CA TYR A 18 -10.12 -8.51 -10.46
C TYR A 18 -8.72 -8.49 -9.80
N GLY A 19 -7.85 -7.57 -10.22
CA GLY A 19 -6.55 -7.37 -9.60
C GLY A 19 -6.63 -6.67 -8.23
N MET A 20 -5.88 -7.18 -7.26
CA MET A 20 -5.54 -6.45 -6.03
C MET A 20 -4.59 -5.31 -6.40
N SER A 21 -4.83 -4.11 -5.87
CA SER A 21 -3.94 -2.97 -6.11
C SER A 21 -2.74 -3.01 -5.15
N LEU A 22 -1.62 -2.37 -5.47
CA LEU A 22 -0.37 -2.47 -4.69
C LEU A 22 -0.58 -1.92 -3.27
N ARG A 23 -1.32 -0.83 -3.14
CA ARG A 23 -1.89 -0.37 -1.85
C ARG A 23 -2.65 -1.45 -1.08
N ASP A 24 -3.56 -2.19 -1.73
CA ASP A 24 -4.33 -3.25 -1.07
C ASP A 24 -3.39 -4.37 -0.58
N TYR A 25 -2.35 -4.67 -1.35
CA TYR A 25 -1.31 -5.62 -0.97
C TYR A 25 -0.53 -5.15 0.26
N PHE A 26 -0.01 -3.92 0.27
CA PHE A 26 0.70 -3.38 1.42
C PHE A 26 -0.18 -3.29 2.68
N ALA A 27 -1.43 -2.86 2.53
CA ALA A 27 -2.39 -2.82 3.63
C ALA A 27 -2.67 -4.23 4.16
N GLY A 28 -2.79 -5.23 3.29
CA GLY A 28 -2.95 -6.63 3.65
C GLY A 28 -1.75 -7.21 4.42
N GLN A 29 -0.53 -6.85 4.03
CA GLN A 29 0.69 -7.23 4.76
C GLN A 29 0.73 -6.60 6.16
N ALA A 30 0.38 -5.32 6.28
CA ALA A 30 0.31 -4.63 7.56
C ALA A 30 -0.73 -5.26 8.50
N LEU A 31 -1.92 -5.59 7.98
CA LEU A 31 -2.95 -6.32 8.69
C LEU A 31 -2.45 -7.70 9.15
N ALA A 32 -1.84 -8.48 8.24
CA ALA A 32 -1.34 -9.82 8.57
C ALA A 32 -0.31 -9.80 9.70
N GLY A 33 0.58 -8.80 9.72
CA GLY A 33 1.53 -8.59 10.82
C GLY A 33 0.83 -8.28 12.15
N ASP A 34 -0.15 -7.37 12.17
CA ASP A 34 -0.88 -7.03 13.39
C ASP A 34 -1.74 -8.20 13.92
N MET A 35 -2.30 -9.03 13.03
CA MET A 35 -3.05 -10.23 13.42
C MET A 35 -2.17 -11.32 14.04
N ALA A 36 -0.86 -11.33 13.78
CA ALA A 36 0.04 -12.33 14.34
C ALA A 36 0.39 -12.10 15.82
N ASP A 37 0.12 -10.91 16.37
CA ASP A 37 0.53 -10.49 17.73
C ASP A 37 -0.54 -10.80 18.82
N GLU A 38 -1.62 -11.54 18.51
CA GLU A 38 -2.76 -11.89 19.41
C GLU A 38 -3.43 -10.72 20.18
N LYS A 39 -2.99 -9.47 19.97
CA LYS A 39 -3.50 -8.26 20.67
C LYS A 39 -4.85 -7.79 20.16
N LEU A 40 -5.30 -8.28 19.00
CA LEU A 40 -6.59 -7.92 18.45
C LEU A 40 -7.66 -8.85 19.03
N SER A 41 -8.45 -8.31 19.97
CA SER A 41 -9.57 -9.05 20.56
C SER A 41 -10.63 -9.39 19.50
N ASN A 42 -11.20 -10.60 19.60
CA ASN A 42 -12.36 -11.01 18.79
C ASN A 42 -13.60 -10.15 19.07
N ASP A 43 -13.70 -9.58 20.27
CA ASP A 43 -14.80 -8.70 20.69
C ASP A 43 -14.48 -7.21 20.46
N ALA A 44 -13.50 -6.91 19.60
CA ALA A 44 -13.12 -5.54 19.30
C ALA A 44 -14.31 -4.74 18.77
N PRO A 45 -14.55 -3.51 19.28
CA PRO A 45 -15.68 -2.71 18.83
C PRO A 45 -15.50 -2.27 17.37
N PRO A 46 -16.59 -2.06 16.61
CA PRO A 46 -16.51 -1.67 15.19
C PRO A 46 -15.67 -0.42 14.92
N ALA A 47 -15.69 0.56 15.83
CA ALA A 47 -14.88 1.77 15.72
C ALA A 47 -13.37 1.46 15.74
N PHE A 48 -12.93 0.56 16.62
CA PHE A 48 -11.53 0.13 16.69
C PHE A 48 -11.09 -0.60 15.41
N LEU A 49 -11.94 -1.48 14.87
CA LEU A 49 -11.67 -2.16 13.60
C LEU A 49 -11.55 -1.16 12.44
N GLN A 50 -12.39 -0.12 12.43
CA GLN A 50 -12.33 0.95 11.42
C GLN A 50 -11.02 1.74 11.52
N GLU A 51 -10.58 2.09 12.74
CA GLU A 51 -9.32 2.80 12.97
C GLU A 51 -8.12 1.96 12.52
N ARG A 52 -8.11 0.66 12.84
CA ARG A 52 -7.07 -0.28 12.40
C ARG A 52 -7.02 -0.39 10.88
N ALA A 53 -8.17 -0.54 10.23
CA ALA A 53 -8.23 -0.55 8.77
C ALA A 53 -7.65 0.73 8.15
N GLN A 54 -8.00 1.90 8.70
CA GLN A 54 -7.45 3.18 8.25
C GLN A 54 -5.93 3.26 8.45
N LEU A 55 -5.42 2.75 9.57
CA LEU A 55 -3.99 2.69 9.84
C LEU A 55 -3.24 1.89 8.77
N TYR A 56 -3.73 0.70 8.39
CA TYR A 56 -3.08 -0.13 7.37
C TYR A 56 -3.02 0.53 6.01
N TYR A 57 -4.10 1.21 5.61
CA TYR A 57 -4.11 1.97 4.36
C TYR A 57 -3.17 3.19 4.40
N ARG A 58 -3.05 3.88 5.54
CA ARG A 58 -2.08 4.98 5.69
C ARG A 58 -0.64 4.48 5.59
N LEU A 59 -0.34 3.30 6.15
CA LEU A 59 0.97 2.67 6.00
C LEU A 59 1.25 2.34 4.53
N ALA A 60 0.27 1.76 3.83
CA ALA A 60 0.38 1.49 2.40
C ALA A 60 0.61 2.77 1.57
N ASP A 61 -0.08 3.85 1.90
CA ASP A 61 0.07 5.15 1.24
C ASP A 61 1.49 5.73 1.48
N ALA A 62 2.04 5.58 2.69
CA ALA A 62 3.41 5.97 3.00
C ALA A 62 4.45 5.17 2.22
N MET A 63 4.25 3.85 2.06
CA MET A 63 5.13 2.99 1.26
C MET A 63 5.12 3.37 -0.22
N LEU A 64 3.94 3.65 -0.78
CA LEU A 64 3.81 4.10 -2.17
C LEU A 64 4.49 5.46 -2.39
N LYS A 65 4.33 6.39 -1.44
CA LYS A 65 5.00 7.69 -1.51
C LYS A 65 6.52 7.54 -1.48
N ALA A 66 7.06 6.75 -0.54
CA ALA A 66 8.49 6.50 -0.45
C ALA A 66 9.06 5.91 -1.75
N ARG A 67 8.34 4.98 -2.37
CA ARG A 67 8.72 4.40 -3.65
C ARG A 67 8.71 5.42 -4.79
N ALA A 68 7.68 6.28 -4.87
CA ALA A 68 7.62 7.33 -5.87
C ALA A 68 8.77 8.35 -5.72
N GLU A 69 9.15 8.67 -4.49
CA GLU A 69 10.30 9.54 -4.20
C GLU A 69 11.63 8.88 -4.62
N GLU A 70 11.81 7.58 -4.34
CA GLU A 70 12.97 6.81 -4.78
C GLU A 70 13.08 6.73 -6.31
N GLU A 71 11.96 6.47 -7.00
CA GLU A 71 11.90 6.47 -8.47
C GLU A 71 12.25 7.84 -9.06
N ALA A 72 11.79 8.93 -8.45
CA ALA A 72 12.14 10.29 -8.86
C ALA A 72 13.64 10.60 -8.68
N LEU A 73 14.25 10.13 -7.58
CA LEU A 73 15.69 10.26 -7.30
C LEU A 73 16.53 9.41 -8.25
N SER A 74 16.09 8.18 -8.55
CA SER A 74 16.75 7.29 -9.50
C SER A 74 16.69 7.86 -10.93
N GLY A 75 15.53 8.38 -11.35
CA GLY A 75 15.36 9.01 -12.66
C GLY A 75 16.21 10.28 -12.83
N THR A 76 16.34 11.10 -11.79
CA THR A 76 17.21 12.29 -11.83
C THR A 76 18.70 11.93 -11.88
N THR A 77 19.11 10.89 -11.16
CA THR A 77 20.50 10.39 -11.17
C THR A 77 20.87 9.79 -12.54
N ALA A 78 19.95 9.05 -13.18
CA ALA A 78 20.14 8.52 -14.53
C ALA A 78 20.30 9.63 -15.59
N MET A 79 19.56 10.74 -15.46
CA MET A 79 19.63 11.87 -16.39
C MET A 79 20.92 12.70 -16.23
N MET A 80 21.49 12.80 -15.01
CA MET A 80 22.80 13.42 -14.79
C MET A 80 23.97 12.54 -15.25
N GLY A 81 23.84 11.21 -15.19
CA GLY A 81 24.87 10.26 -15.61
C GLY A 81 25.05 10.08 -17.12
N MET A 82 24.09 10.55 -17.94
CA MET A 82 24.17 10.51 -19.41
C MET A 82 24.68 11.81 -20.04
N SER A 83 25.06 12.80 -19.24
CA SER A 83 25.70 14.04 -19.72
C SER A 83 27.23 13.94 -19.60
N TYR A 84 27.87 13.12 -20.44
CA TYR A 84 29.33 13.15 -20.68
C TYR A 84 29.64 12.80 -22.13
#